data_AF-A0A1M5SLA1-F1
#
_entry.id   AF-A0A1M5SLA1-F1
#
_cell.length_a   1.000
_cell.length_b   1.000
_cell.length_c   1.000
_cell.angle_alpha   90.00
_cell.angle_beta   90.00
_cell.angle_gamma   90.00
#
_symmetry.space_group_name_H-M   'P 1'
#
loop_
_entity.id
_entity.type
_entity.pdbx_description
1 polymer ?
#
loop_
_entity_poly.entity_id
_entity_poly.type
_entity_poly.pdbx_seq_one_letter_code
_entity_poly.pdbx_strand_id
1 'polypeptide(L)'
;MLFRFRKYLQPTHYFGLKIQNGNFVFPKVDATINSNFPRDNRYQSETAKTYDQSWRALLNGYINYSDTIKEVEVLSVFDNYVFSRKYFSKAWVYYVLLLRLLSLKNPIEELSGFFKSRQITRYLSGSETFDYTEYEHYQSQFLKTQPLVSVIIPTLNRYPYLKDVLKDLEVQDYSNFEVIVVDQSEPFEKDFYNNYDLNLRVEYQQEKALWLARNTAIKQSKGDYILLFDDDSRVEPNWISEHLKALDFFNADISSGVSISKVGDKIPAHYSYFKISDQLDTGNVLLKKSIFTKIGLFDRQFEKQRMGDGEFGLRAFLNGYKNVSNPHAKRLHLKVGSGGLRDMGSWDAFRTKNLFQPRPIPSVLYFYRRYFGDKRSLLSVLRTVPISVVPYQYKSNKPMLVLSGLIALVLFPLILFQIIKSWRLSSKKLKEGPKIEML
;
A
#
# COMPACT_ATOMS: atom_id res chain seq x y z
N MET A 1 5.69 0.79 -17.46
CA MET A 1 5.53 -0.59 -16.95
C MET A 1 6.39 -1.48 -17.81
N LEU A 2 7.31 -2.24 -17.21
CA LEU A 2 8.21 -3.16 -17.92
C LEU A 2 7.45 -4.12 -18.85
N PHE A 3 6.40 -4.76 -18.32
CA PHE A 3 5.51 -5.62 -19.08
C PHE A 3 4.16 -4.94 -19.31
N ARG A 4 3.78 -4.78 -20.58
CA ARG A 4 2.55 -4.06 -20.99
C ARG A 4 1.28 -4.70 -20.46
N PHE A 5 1.22 -6.03 -20.35
CA PHE A 5 0.01 -6.72 -19.87
C PHE A 5 -0.28 -6.47 -18.40
N ARG A 6 0.72 -6.01 -17.64
CA ARG A 6 0.53 -5.60 -16.24
C ARG A 6 -0.52 -4.49 -16.09
N LYS A 7 -0.77 -3.67 -17.12
CA LYS A 7 -1.83 -2.64 -17.07
C LYS A 7 -3.25 -3.20 -16.93
N TYR A 8 -3.47 -4.45 -17.35
CA TYR A 8 -4.75 -5.13 -17.18
C TYR A 8 -4.81 -5.84 -15.81
N LEU A 9 -3.67 -6.32 -15.34
CA LEU A 9 -3.53 -7.14 -14.14
C LEU A 9 -3.43 -6.30 -12.86
N GLN A 10 -2.78 -5.15 -12.93
CA GLN A 10 -2.53 -4.21 -11.84
C GLN A 10 -2.53 -2.76 -12.37
N PRO A 11 -3.68 -2.26 -12.87
CA PRO A 11 -3.77 -0.96 -13.55
C PRO A 11 -3.32 0.23 -12.69
N THR A 12 -3.52 0.17 -11.37
CA THR A 12 -3.40 1.28 -10.42
C THR A 12 -2.30 1.05 -9.38
N HIS A 13 -1.23 0.35 -9.78
CA HIS A 13 -0.09 0.04 -8.90
C HIS A 13 1.03 1.08 -9.03
N TYR A 14 1.65 1.46 -7.90
CA TYR A 14 2.68 2.51 -7.80
C TYR A 14 3.80 2.33 -8.82
N PHE A 15 4.43 1.16 -8.81
CA PHE A 15 5.55 0.79 -9.69
C PHE A 15 5.17 0.73 -11.19
N GLY A 16 3.93 1.06 -11.54
CA GLY A 16 3.50 1.28 -12.92
C GLY A 16 3.68 2.72 -13.42
N LEU A 17 4.09 3.64 -12.53
CA LEU A 17 4.34 5.06 -12.79
C LEU A 17 5.84 5.37 -12.72
N LYS A 18 6.22 6.49 -13.34
CA LYS A 18 7.55 7.09 -13.21
C LYS A 18 7.54 8.05 -12.02
N ILE A 19 8.62 8.10 -11.27
CA ILE A 19 8.83 9.13 -10.23
C ILE A 19 9.22 10.45 -10.90
N GLN A 20 9.22 11.56 -10.16
CA GLN A 20 9.41 12.92 -10.70
C GLN A 20 10.71 13.10 -11.51
N ASN A 21 11.77 12.34 -11.20
CA ASN A 21 13.01 12.35 -11.98
C ASN A 21 12.92 11.65 -13.35
N GLY A 22 11.75 11.12 -13.71
CA GLY A 22 11.49 10.48 -15.01
C GLY A 22 11.81 8.98 -15.06
N ASN A 23 12.28 8.37 -13.96
CA ASN A 23 12.67 6.98 -13.91
C ASN A 23 11.56 6.07 -13.34
N PHE A 24 11.63 4.78 -13.64
CA PHE A 24 10.88 3.76 -12.90
C PHE A 24 11.64 3.36 -11.62
N VAL A 25 10.96 2.65 -10.72
CA VAL A 25 11.58 2.11 -9.48
C VAL A 25 12.48 0.90 -9.74
N PHE A 26 12.37 0.27 -10.91
CA PHE A 26 13.03 -0.99 -11.22
C PHE A 26 14.55 -0.79 -11.37
N PRO A 27 15.40 -1.53 -10.64
CA PRO A 27 16.84 -1.37 -10.71
C PRO A 27 17.39 -1.76 -12.08
N LYS A 28 18.43 -1.09 -12.57
CA LYS A 28 19.19 -1.64 -13.69
C LYS A 28 19.96 -2.87 -13.23
N VAL A 29 20.08 -3.86 -14.11
CA VAL A 29 20.78 -5.11 -13.79
C VAL A 29 22.28 -4.83 -13.65
N ASP A 30 22.80 -5.06 -12.45
CA ASP A 30 24.22 -4.95 -12.10
C ASP A 30 24.82 -6.35 -11.78
N ALA A 31 26.07 -6.40 -11.30
CA ALA A 31 26.73 -7.65 -10.92
C ALA A 31 26.01 -8.39 -9.78
N THR A 32 25.44 -7.66 -8.83
CA THR A 32 24.68 -8.20 -7.69
C THR A 32 23.38 -8.86 -8.17
N ILE A 33 22.63 -8.20 -9.06
CA ILE A 33 21.42 -8.78 -9.64
C ILE A 33 21.75 -9.99 -10.52
N ASN A 34 22.82 -9.94 -11.30
CA ASN A 34 23.22 -11.06 -12.15
C ASN A 34 23.59 -12.32 -11.36
N SER A 35 24.26 -12.16 -10.21
CA SER A 35 24.66 -13.27 -9.34
C SER A 35 23.48 -13.86 -8.55
N ASN A 36 22.55 -13.02 -8.09
CA ASN A 36 21.43 -13.46 -7.24
C ASN A 36 20.18 -13.86 -8.04
N PHE A 37 19.96 -13.26 -9.21
CA PHE A 37 18.75 -13.46 -10.01
C PHE A 37 19.13 -13.87 -11.44
N PRO A 38 19.33 -15.17 -11.71
CA PRO A 38 19.76 -15.64 -13.02
C PRO A 38 18.71 -15.34 -14.11
N ARG A 39 19.19 -15.14 -15.33
CA ARG A 39 18.36 -14.90 -16.52
C ARG A 39 17.38 -16.05 -16.74
N ASP A 40 16.14 -15.69 -17.02
CA ASP A 40 15.09 -16.65 -17.33
C ASP A 40 15.00 -16.89 -18.85
N ASN A 41 15.62 -17.97 -19.32
CA ASN A 41 15.67 -18.32 -20.74
C ASN A 41 14.31 -18.69 -21.37
N ARG A 42 13.23 -18.68 -20.59
CA ARG A 42 11.86 -18.85 -21.11
C ARG A 42 11.34 -17.61 -21.83
N TYR A 43 11.95 -16.44 -21.60
CA TYR A 43 11.69 -15.24 -22.38
C TYR A 43 12.46 -15.27 -23.70
N GLN A 44 11.85 -14.73 -24.77
CA GLN A 44 12.45 -14.70 -26.11
C GLN A 44 13.46 -13.57 -26.26
N SER A 45 13.13 -12.36 -25.78
CA SER A 45 14.01 -11.20 -25.93
C SER A 45 14.97 -11.02 -24.75
N GLU A 46 16.20 -10.57 -25.02
CA GLU A 46 17.16 -10.19 -23.97
C GLU A 46 16.63 -9.07 -23.07
N THR A 47 15.86 -8.13 -23.66
CA THR A 47 15.19 -7.07 -22.89
C THR A 47 14.19 -7.64 -21.89
N ALA A 48 13.37 -8.63 -22.29
CA ALA A 48 12.42 -9.26 -21.36
C ALA A 48 13.12 -10.05 -20.25
N LYS A 49 14.24 -10.73 -20.54
CA LYS A 49 15.07 -11.40 -19.53
C LYS A 49 15.60 -10.39 -18.51
N THR A 50 16.12 -9.27 -18.97
CA THR A 50 16.64 -8.17 -18.14
C THR A 50 15.52 -7.56 -17.26
N TYR A 51 14.34 -7.33 -17.84
CA TYR A 51 13.19 -6.81 -17.10
C TYR A 51 12.67 -7.78 -16.04
N ASP A 52 12.71 -9.09 -16.31
CA ASP A 52 12.35 -10.10 -15.32
C ASP A 52 13.36 -10.19 -14.17
N GLN A 53 14.67 -10.10 -14.45
CA GLN A 53 15.71 -10.03 -13.41
C GLN A 53 15.50 -8.80 -12.51
N SER A 54 15.33 -7.63 -13.11
CA SER A 54 15.05 -6.38 -12.39
C SER A 54 13.76 -6.46 -11.56
N TRP A 55 12.71 -7.07 -12.10
CA TRP A 55 11.46 -7.32 -11.39
C TRP A 55 11.66 -8.26 -10.20
N ARG A 56 12.40 -9.36 -10.37
CA ARG A 56 12.71 -10.31 -9.28
C ARG A 56 13.57 -9.68 -8.20
N ALA A 57 14.58 -8.89 -8.58
CA ALA A 57 15.41 -8.18 -7.62
C ALA A 57 14.57 -7.29 -6.70
N LEU A 58 13.72 -6.45 -7.29
CA LEU A 58 12.83 -5.57 -6.52
C LEU A 58 11.81 -6.37 -5.67
N LEU A 59 11.19 -7.40 -6.25
CA LEU A 59 10.16 -8.21 -5.59
C LEU A 59 10.70 -8.99 -4.39
N ASN A 60 11.94 -9.49 -4.49
CA ASN A 60 12.57 -10.32 -3.46
C ASN A 60 13.56 -9.54 -2.57
N GLY A 61 13.50 -8.21 -2.55
CA GLY A 61 14.12 -7.44 -1.47
C GLY A 61 15.43 -6.74 -1.77
N TYR A 62 15.90 -6.66 -3.02
CA TYR A 62 17.05 -5.84 -3.36
C TYR A 62 16.70 -4.34 -3.28
N ILE A 63 17.32 -3.62 -2.34
CA ILE A 63 17.03 -2.22 -1.97
C ILE A 63 18.19 -1.29 -2.32
N ASN A 64 19.44 -1.76 -2.19
CA ASN A 64 20.65 -0.93 -2.27
C ASN A 64 21.14 -0.73 -3.71
N TYR A 65 20.24 -0.37 -4.62
CA TYR A 65 20.57 -0.05 -6.01
C TYR A 65 20.69 1.47 -6.21
N SER A 66 21.61 1.88 -7.10
CA SER A 66 21.90 3.29 -7.39
C SER A 66 21.27 3.80 -8.70
N ASP A 67 21.00 2.91 -9.66
CA ASP A 67 20.45 3.28 -10.98
C ASP A 67 19.19 2.47 -11.30
N THR A 68 18.26 3.12 -12.00
CA THR A 68 16.96 2.55 -12.34
C THR A 68 16.62 2.69 -13.82
N ILE A 69 15.69 1.84 -14.27
CA ILE A 69 15.25 1.81 -15.65
C ILE A 69 14.51 3.12 -15.98
N LYS A 70 15.00 3.86 -16.98
CA LYS A 70 14.41 5.14 -17.43
C LYS A 70 13.36 4.95 -18.53
N GLU A 71 13.70 4.14 -19.51
CA GLU A 71 12.90 3.88 -20.70
C GLU A 71 12.55 2.41 -20.81
N VAL A 72 11.43 2.14 -21.47
CA VAL A 72 10.90 0.79 -21.59
C VAL A 72 10.61 0.47 -23.04
N GLU A 73 11.21 -0.59 -23.53
CA GLU A 73 10.99 -1.11 -24.87
C GLU A 73 9.68 -1.89 -24.97
N VAL A 74 9.19 -2.01 -26.20
CA VAL A 74 7.98 -2.77 -26.48
C VAL A 74 8.31 -4.25 -26.59
N LEU A 75 7.98 -5.01 -25.54
CA LEU A 75 8.12 -6.47 -25.58
C LEU A 75 7.06 -7.13 -26.46
N SER A 76 7.41 -8.30 -26.98
CA SER A 76 6.51 -9.16 -27.78
C SER A 76 5.27 -9.60 -26.99
N VAL A 77 4.21 -9.99 -27.72
CA VAL A 77 3.01 -10.58 -27.10
C VAL A 77 3.36 -11.83 -26.29
N PHE A 78 4.27 -12.66 -26.81
CA PHE A 78 4.75 -13.87 -26.12
C PHE A 78 5.40 -13.54 -24.77
N ASP A 79 6.37 -12.62 -24.72
CA ASP A 79 7.09 -12.27 -23.48
C ASP A 79 6.14 -11.69 -22.42
N ASN A 80 5.12 -10.93 -22.84
CA ASN A 80 4.07 -10.44 -21.96
C ASN A 80 3.22 -11.58 -21.37
N TYR A 81 2.92 -12.63 -22.14
CA TYR A 81 2.25 -13.82 -21.62
C TYR A 81 3.15 -14.66 -20.71
N VAL A 82 4.45 -14.80 -21.02
CA VAL A 82 5.41 -15.46 -20.12
C VAL A 82 5.39 -14.80 -18.74
N PHE A 83 5.52 -13.46 -18.69
CA PHE A 83 5.40 -12.70 -17.43
C PHE A 83 4.04 -12.92 -16.75
N SER A 84 2.94 -12.83 -17.51
CA SER A 84 1.60 -12.98 -16.96
C SER A 84 1.40 -14.37 -16.33
N ARG A 85 1.88 -15.44 -16.97
CA ARG A 85 1.79 -16.81 -16.44
C ARG A 85 2.71 -17.05 -15.24
N LYS A 86 3.89 -16.43 -15.26
CA LYS A 86 4.86 -16.53 -14.19
C LYS A 86 4.33 -15.92 -12.89
N TYR A 87 3.72 -14.73 -12.95
CA TYR A 87 3.36 -13.97 -11.74
C TYR A 87 1.86 -13.95 -11.39
N PHE A 88 0.96 -14.35 -12.29
CA PHE A 88 -0.49 -14.27 -12.08
C PHE A 88 -1.18 -15.62 -12.27
N SER A 89 -2.39 -15.74 -11.72
CA SER A 89 -3.19 -16.97 -11.86
C SER A 89 -3.66 -17.21 -13.28
N LYS A 90 -3.90 -18.48 -13.63
CA LYS A 90 -4.44 -18.86 -14.95
C LYS A 90 -5.68 -18.02 -15.30
N ALA A 91 -6.61 -17.86 -14.35
CA ALA A 91 -7.81 -17.03 -14.52
C ALA A 91 -7.48 -15.59 -14.96
N TRP A 92 -6.47 -14.97 -14.36
CA TRP A 92 -6.04 -13.62 -14.75
C TRP A 92 -5.36 -13.58 -16.12
N VAL A 93 -4.64 -14.64 -16.52
CA VAL A 93 -4.07 -14.73 -17.87
C VAL A 93 -5.17 -14.87 -18.93
N TYR A 94 -6.21 -15.68 -18.68
CA TYR A 94 -7.40 -15.76 -19.54
C TYR A 94 -8.16 -14.43 -19.62
N TYR A 95 -8.30 -13.73 -18.50
CA TYR A 95 -8.89 -12.39 -18.46
C TYR A 95 -8.13 -11.41 -19.38
N VAL A 96 -6.80 -11.43 -19.34
CA VAL A 96 -5.99 -10.60 -20.25
C VAL A 96 -6.23 -11.00 -21.70
N LEU A 97 -6.19 -12.31 -22.03
CA LEU A 97 -6.48 -12.79 -23.39
C LEU A 97 -7.84 -12.28 -23.88
N LEU A 98 -8.90 -12.40 -23.08
CA LEU A 98 -10.24 -11.93 -23.43
C LEU A 98 -10.23 -10.43 -23.77
N LEU A 99 -9.63 -9.59 -22.91
CA LEU A 99 -9.53 -8.15 -23.17
C LEU A 99 -8.71 -7.84 -24.42
N ARG A 100 -7.66 -8.61 -24.70
CA ARG A 100 -6.81 -8.42 -25.88
C ARG A 100 -7.54 -8.81 -27.17
N LEU A 101 -8.28 -9.93 -27.16
CA LEU A 101 -9.12 -10.34 -28.29
C LEU A 101 -10.25 -9.33 -28.55
N LEU A 102 -10.93 -8.86 -27.50
CA LEU A 102 -11.97 -7.83 -27.62
C LEU A 102 -11.41 -6.49 -28.13
N SER A 103 -10.11 -6.23 -27.96
CA SER A 103 -9.48 -5.04 -28.50
C SER A 103 -9.23 -5.10 -30.01
N LEU A 104 -9.38 -6.30 -30.63
CA LEU A 104 -9.14 -6.58 -32.06
C LEU A 104 -7.75 -6.20 -32.58
N LYS A 105 -6.79 -5.94 -31.69
CA LYS A 105 -5.40 -5.61 -32.04
C LYS A 105 -4.55 -6.88 -32.03
N ASN A 106 -4.28 -7.43 -33.22
CA ASN A 106 -3.46 -8.62 -33.48
C ASN A 106 -3.99 -9.93 -32.84
N PRO A 107 -5.26 -10.33 -33.07
CA PRO A 107 -5.86 -11.49 -32.41
C PRO A 107 -5.11 -12.81 -32.69
N ILE A 108 -4.53 -12.98 -33.88
CA ILE A 108 -3.74 -14.17 -34.25
C ILE A 108 -2.46 -14.25 -33.40
N GLU A 109 -1.75 -13.12 -33.25
CA GLU A 109 -0.54 -13.03 -32.44
C GLU A 109 -0.84 -13.28 -30.95
N GLU A 110 -1.97 -12.76 -30.46
CA GLU A 110 -2.47 -12.97 -29.09
C GLU A 110 -2.74 -14.45 -28.80
N LEU A 111 -3.48 -15.14 -29.68
CA LEU A 111 -3.73 -16.57 -29.54
C LEU A 111 -2.41 -17.37 -29.63
N SER A 112 -1.55 -17.06 -30.60
CA SER A 112 -0.25 -17.74 -30.73
C SER A 112 0.59 -17.55 -29.47
N GLY A 113 0.75 -16.33 -28.95
CA GLY A 113 1.52 -16.05 -27.74
C GLY A 113 0.94 -16.73 -26.50
N PHE A 114 -0.39 -16.74 -26.39
CA PHE A 114 -1.09 -17.42 -25.30
C PHE A 114 -0.85 -18.93 -25.32
N PHE A 115 -0.98 -19.59 -26.47
CA PHE A 115 -0.79 -21.04 -26.57
C PHE A 115 0.67 -21.45 -26.45
N LYS A 116 1.60 -20.72 -27.09
CA LYS A 116 3.05 -21.00 -27.00
C LYS A 116 3.57 -20.89 -25.57
N SER A 117 3.04 -19.97 -24.77
CA SER A 117 3.45 -19.79 -23.37
C SER A 117 2.79 -20.78 -22.39
N ARG A 118 1.94 -21.72 -22.84
CA ARG A 118 1.13 -22.58 -21.94
C ARG A 118 1.93 -23.42 -20.92
N GLN A 119 3.19 -23.73 -21.24
CA GLN A 119 4.09 -24.54 -20.41
C GLN A 119 4.76 -23.73 -19.29
N ILE A 120 4.65 -22.40 -19.29
CA ILE A 120 5.26 -21.55 -18.26
C ILE A 120 4.64 -21.82 -16.89
N THR A 121 5.50 -22.11 -15.92
CA THR A 121 5.14 -22.37 -14.53
C THR A 121 5.14 -21.08 -13.69
N ARG A 122 4.37 -21.09 -12.60
CA ARG A 122 4.30 -19.97 -11.65
C ARG A 122 5.62 -19.80 -10.90
N TYR A 123 6.04 -18.56 -10.73
CA TYR A 123 7.10 -18.17 -9.80
C TYR A 123 6.50 -17.98 -8.40
N LEU A 124 7.18 -18.52 -7.39
CA LEU A 124 6.79 -18.36 -5.98
C LEU A 124 7.54 -17.15 -5.40
N SER A 125 6.81 -16.08 -5.09
CA SER A 125 7.40 -14.90 -4.46
C SER A 125 8.03 -15.25 -3.11
N GLY A 126 9.22 -14.74 -2.82
CA GLY A 126 9.95 -15.05 -1.59
C GLY A 126 10.72 -16.37 -1.61
N SER A 127 10.87 -17.02 -2.76
CA SER A 127 11.74 -18.19 -2.91
C SER A 127 13.23 -17.86 -2.98
N GLU A 128 13.58 -16.62 -3.29
CA GLU A 128 14.95 -16.14 -3.53
C GLU A 128 15.12 -14.75 -2.91
N THR A 129 14.94 -14.66 -1.59
CA THR A 129 15.02 -13.37 -0.89
C THR A 129 16.45 -12.87 -0.80
N PHE A 130 16.64 -11.58 -1.04
CA PHE A 130 17.90 -10.90 -0.74
C PHE A 130 18.04 -10.79 0.78
N ASP A 131 19.14 -11.29 1.30
CA ASP A 131 19.40 -11.32 2.74
C ASP A 131 20.28 -10.13 3.14
N TYR A 132 20.00 -9.56 4.31
CA TYR A 132 20.74 -8.45 4.91
C TYR A 132 21.23 -8.89 6.30
N THR A 133 22.02 -9.96 6.36
CA THR A 133 22.55 -10.53 7.62
C THR A 133 23.33 -9.52 8.46
N GLU A 134 23.94 -8.53 7.81
CA GLU A 134 24.64 -7.42 8.45
C GLU A 134 23.69 -6.48 9.22
N TYR A 135 22.38 -6.50 8.92
CA TYR A 135 21.38 -5.67 9.60
C TYR A 135 21.32 -5.98 11.10
N GLU A 136 21.39 -7.26 11.50
CA GLU A 136 21.28 -7.66 12.91
C GLU A 136 22.35 -6.99 13.76
N HIS A 137 23.59 -6.94 13.27
CA HIS A 137 24.76 -6.41 13.97
C HIS A 137 25.02 -4.92 13.67
N TYR A 138 24.24 -4.30 12.79
CA TYR A 138 24.43 -2.90 12.40
C TYR A 138 24.24 -1.94 13.57
N GLN A 139 25.26 -1.12 13.81
CA GLN A 139 25.29 -0.11 14.86
C GLN A 139 24.75 1.21 14.33
N SER A 140 23.44 1.39 14.46
CA SER A 140 22.76 2.58 13.93
C SER A 140 23.26 3.87 14.57
N GLN A 141 23.58 4.85 13.73
CA GLN A 141 23.92 6.21 14.16
C GLN A 141 22.70 6.93 14.71
N PHE A 142 21.49 6.66 14.20
CA PHE A 142 20.26 7.26 14.74
C PHE A 142 19.99 6.81 16.17
N LEU A 143 20.29 5.56 16.52
CA LEU A 143 20.18 5.09 17.91
C LEU A 143 21.22 5.74 18.83
N LYS A 144 22.36 6.19 18.29
CA LYS A 144 23.39 6.94 19.03
C LYS A 144 23.05 8.42 19.20
N THR A 145 22.57 9.08 18.14
CA THR A 145 22.21 10.50 18.17
C THR A 145 20.85 10.77 18.79
N GLN A 146 20.03 9.72 18.95
CA GLN A 146 18.70 9.75 19.54
C GLN A 146 17.84 10.92 19.02
N PRO A 147 17.48 10.99 17.72
CA PRO A 147 16.62 12.06 17.22
C PRO A 147 15.20 11.96 17.80
N LEU A 148 14.56 13.10 18.08
CA LEU A 148 13.22 13.09 18.66
C LEU A 148 12.19 12.46 17.69
N VAL A 149 11.43 11.47 18.18
CA VAL A 149 10.32 10.83 17.45
C VAL A 149 8.99 11.33 18.01
N SER A 150 8.05 11.74 17.16
CA SER A 150 6.67 12.04 17.56
C SER A 150 5.74 10.91 17.16
N VAL A 151 5.23 10.17 18.14
CA VAL A 151 4.24 9.10 17.94
C VAL A 151 2.85 9.72 17.85
N ILE A 152 2.14 9.45 16.76
CA ILE A 152 0.84 10.08 16.46
C ILE A 152 -0.27 9.04 16.48
N ILE A 153 -1.22 9.22 17.38
CA ILE A 153 -2.32 8.28 17.65
C ILE A 153 -3.66 9.03 17.54
N PRO A 154 -4.40 8.88 16.44
CA PRO A 154 -5.80 9.27 16.41
C PRO A 154 -6.64 8.21 17.13
N THR A 155 -7.55 8.62 18.02
CA THR A 155 -8.48 7.71 18.70
C THR A 155 -9.93 8.13 18.55
N LEU A 156 -10.83 7.15 18.53
CA LEU A 156 -12.28 7.36 18.60
C LEU A 156 -12.95 6.13 19.24
N ASN A 157 -13.55 6.33 20.42
CA ASN A 157 -14.36 5.38 21.16
C ASN A 157 -13.62 4.05 21.44
N ARG A 158 -12.32 4.12 21.77
CA ARG A 158 -11.43 2.94 21.90
C ARG A 158 -10.52 2.94 23.13
N TYR A 159 -10.90 3.64 24.20
CA TYR A 159 -10.13 3.69 25.46
C TYR A 159 -9.60 2.34 25.97
N PRO A 160 -10.37 1.22 25.93
CA PRO A 160 -9.84 -0.06 26.40
C PRO A 160 -8.61 -0.55 25.63
N TYR A 161 -8.52 -0.28 24.33
CA TYR A 161 -7.40 -0.67 23.49
C TYR A 161 -6.28 0.36 23.53
N LEU A 162 -6.63 1.64 23.58
CA LEU A 162 -5.68 2.73 23.74
C LEU A 162 -4.86 2.59 25.03
N LYS A 163 -5.47 2.06 26.10
CA LYS A 163 -4.76 1.75 27.36
C LYS A 163 -3.59 0.80 27.13
N ASP A 164 -3.80 -0.26 26.36
CA ASP A 164 -2.75 -1.23 26.06
C ASP A 164 -1.69 -0.63 25.14
N VAL A 165 -2.09 0.20 24.16
CA VAL A 165 -1.18 0.95 23.30
C VAL A 165 -0.25 1.85 24.12
N LEU A 166 -0.78 2.63 25.05
CA LEU A 166 0.03 3.54 25.86
C LEU A 166 0.99 2.76 26.78
N LYS A 167 0.56 1.61 27.32
CA LYS A 167 1.44 0.72 28.10
C LYS A 167 2.57 0.09 27.29
N ASP A 168 2.30 -0.31 26.04
CA ASP A 168 3.36 -0.80 25.15
C ASP A 168 4.39 0.29 24.84
N LEU A 169 3.97 1.56 24.82
CA LEU A 169 4.87 2.70 24.62
C LEU A 169 5.72 3.00 25.87
N GLU A 170 5.22 2.80 27.09
CA GLU A 170 5.99 2.99 28.34
C GLU A 170 7.21 2.06 28.43
N VAL A 171 7.17 0.91 27.76
CA VAL A 171 8.22 -0.12 27.82
C VAL A 171 9.13 -0.14 26.59
N GLN A 172 9.11 0.92 25.75
CA GLN A 172 10.01 0.99 24.60
C GLN A 172 11.47 1.12 25.03
N ASP A 173 12.37 0.49 24.26
CA ASP A 173 13.83 0.57 24.47
C ASP A 173 14.43 1.91 24.04
N TYR A 174 13.68 2.68 23.26
CA TYR A 174 14.03 4.00 22.77
C TYR A 174 13.25 5.06 23.54
N SER A 175 13.93 5.95 24.26
CA SER A 175 13.31 6.88 25.21
C SER A 175 13.07 8.30 24.68
N ASN A 176 13.76 8.74 23.63
CA ASN A 176 13.63 10.13 23.13
C ASN A 176 12.44 10.28 22.17
N PHE A 177 11.22 10.12 22.69
CA PHE A 177 9.99 10.31 21.92
C PHE A 177 8.93 11.10 22.71
N GLU A 178 8.00 11.70 21.98
CA GLU A 178 6.76 12.26 22.51
C GLU A 178 5.56 11.52 21.91
N VAL A 179 4.45 11.51 22.61
CA VAL A 179 3.20 10.90 22.17
C VAL A 179 2.14 11.98 22.02
N ILE A 180 1.50 12.05 20.86
CA ILE A 180 0.42 12.99 20.59
C ILE A 180 -0.83 12.19 20.25
N VAL A 181 -1.79 12.22 21.16
CA VAL A 181 -3.11 11.62 20.98
C VAL A 181 -4.09 12.70 20.53
N VAL A 182 -4.84 12.42 19.45
CA VAL A 182 -5.97 13.25 19.04
C VAL A 182 -7.25 12.44 19.22
N ASP A 183 -8.00 12.80 20.27
CA ASP A 183 -9.20 12.09 20.70
C ASP A 183 -10.46 12.73 20.10
N GLN A 184 -11.28 11.91 19.46
CA GLN A 184 -12.52 12.32 18.81
C GLN A 184 -13.76 11.71 19.50
N SER A 185 -13.55 11.05 20.63
CA SER A 185 -14.57 10.31 21.38
C SER A 185 -15.55 11.26 22.06
N GLU A 186 -16.79 10.82 22.16
CA GLU A 186 -17.85 11.56 22.84
C GLU A 186 -18.64 10.58 23.74
N PRO A 187 -18.56 10.72 25.07
CA PRO A 187 -17.85 11.77 25.82
C PRO A 187 -16.31 11.68 25.72
N PHE A 188 -15.65 12.83 25.84
CA PHE A 188 -14.19 12.91 25.96
C PHE A 188 -13.77 12.67 27.42
N GLU A 189 -12.92 11.67 27.66
CA GLU A 189 -12.48 11.25 28.99
C GLU A 189 -11.09 11.81 29.29
N LYS A 190 -11.00 13.08 29.68
CA LYS A 190 -9.72 13.74 29.95
C LYS A 190 -8.87 12.99 30.99
N ASP A 191 -9.50 12.46 32.04
CA ASP A 191 -8.81 11.80 33.14
C ASP A 191 -8.21 10.44 32.77
N PHE A 192 -8.63 9.85 31.64
CA PHE A 192 -8.04 8.61 31.11
C PHE A 192 -6.54 8.75 30.92
N TYR A 193 -6.05 9.96 30.61
CA TYR A 193 -4.67 10.22 30.21
C TYR A 193 -3.72 10.60 31.36
N ASN A 194 -4.21 10.74 32.60
CA ASN A 194 -3.43 11.30 33.72
C ASN A 194 -2.36 10.36 34.32
N ASN A 195 -2.33 9.07 33.94
CA ASN A 195 -1.56 8.04 34.65
C ASN A 195 -0.65 7.20 33.73
N TYR A 196 0.04 7.84 32.80
CA TYR A 196 1.05 7.19 31.95
C TYR A 196 2.39 7.89 32.10
N ASP A 197 3.47 7.11 32.22
CA ASP A 197 4.85 7.59 32.25
C ASP A 197 5.35 7.87 30.83
N LEU A 198 4.70 8.83 30.18
CA LEU A 198 4.95 9.22 28.80
C LEU A 198 4.99 10.74 28.69
N ASN A 199 5.83 11.26 27.80
CA ASN A 199 5.71 12.64 27.32
C ASN A 199 4.47 12.75 26.41
N LEU A 200 3.30 12.77 27.04
CA LEU A 200 2.00 12.64 26.40
C LEU A 200 1.31 13.99 26.27
N ARG A 201 0.91 14.33 25.05
CA ARG A 201 0.02 15.44 24.72
C ARG A 201 -1.29 14.89 24.18
N VAL A 202 -2.39 15.46 24.64
CA VAL A 202 -3.74 15.07 24.20
C VAL A 202 -4.47 16.31 23.69
N GLU A 203 -5.06 16.18 22.50
CA GLU A 203 -5.93 17.18 21.89
C GLU A 203 -7.31 16.57 21.69
N TYR A 204 -8.36 17.26 22.14
CA TYR A 204 -9.73 16.89 21.81
C TYR A 204 -10.15 17.50 20.47
N GLN A 205 -10.60 16.66 19.55
CA GLN A 205 -11.10 17.07 18.24
C GLN A 205 -12.58 16.70 18.09
N GLN A 206 -13.43 17.73 18.07
CA GLN A 206 -14.87 17.53 17.91
C GLN A 206 -15.25 16.94 16.53
N GLU A 207 -14.56 17.35 15.46
CA GLU A 207 -14.80 16.79 14.13
C GLU A 207 -14.30 15.34 14.06
N LYS A 208 -15.22 14.42 13.81
CA LYS A 208 -14.93 13.00 13.60
C LYS A 208 -14.30 12.76 12.21
N ALA A 209 -12.97 12.88 12.12
CA ALA A 209 -12.16 12.92 10.90
C ALA A 209 -10.70 12.44 11.14
N LEU A 210 -10.34 11.29 10.56
CA LEU A 210 -9.03 10.63 10.77
C LEU A 210 -7.86 11.44 10.20
N TRP A 211 -7.99 11.94 8.96
CA TRP A 211 -6.88 12.65 8.32
C TRP A 211 -6.66 14.01 8.96
N LEU A 212 -7.73 14.69 9.38
CA LEU A 212 -7.66 15.88 10.21
C LEU A 212 -6.92 15.59 11.53
N ALA A 213 -7.28 14.51 12.24
CA ALA A 213 -6.63 14.15 13.50
C ALA A 213 -5.12 13.92 13.32
N ARG A 214 -4.72 13.14 12.30
CA ARG A 214 -3.29 12.95 11.98
C ARG A 214 -2.63 14.29 11.59
N ASN A 215 -3.27 15.11 10.77
CA ASN A 215 -2.72 16.40 10.35
C ASN A 215 -2.53 17.37 11.53
N THR A 216 -3.49 17.44 12.45
CA THR A 216 -3.40 18.25 13.68
C THR A 216 -2.21 17.83 14.52
N ALA A 217 -2.05 16.52 14.77
CA ALA A 217 -0.92 16.00 15.53
C ALA A 217 0.43 16.27 14.83
N ILE A 218 0.51 16.09 13.51
CA ILE A 218 1.76 16.35 12.74
C ILE A 218 2.16 17.82 12.86
N LYS A 219 1.22 18.75 12.79
CA LYS A 219 1.51 20.18 12.94
C LYS A 219 2.03 20.54 14.33
N GLN A 220 1.52 19.87 15.36
CA GLN A 220 1.90 20.11 16.74
C GLN A 220 3.16 19.36 17.18
N SER A 221 3.59 18.36 16.40
CA SER A 221 4.79 17.56 16.65
C SER A 221 6.05 18.42 16.72
N LYS A 222 7.03 17.98 17.51
CA LYS A 222 8.35 18.58 17.64
C LYS A 222 9.45 17.67 17.08
N GLY A 223 9.19 16.38 16.96
CA GLY A 223 10.16 15.39 16.48
C GLY A 223 10.56 15.59 15.03
N ASP A 224 11.80 15.21 14.73
CA ASP A 224 12.33 15.15 13.36
C ASP A 224 11.72 13.99 12.57
N TYR A 225 11.20 13.00 13.29
CA TYR A 225 10.55 11.83 12.76
C TYR A 225 9.12 11.70 13.28
N ILE A 226 8.21 11.29 12.39
CA ILE A 226 6.80 11.06 12.67
C ILE A 226 6.55 9.56 12.62
N LEU A 227 6.12 8.98 13.75
CA LEU A 227 5.71 7.59 13.85
C LEU A 227 4.18 7.52 13.91
N LEU A 228 3.57 7.11 12.80
CA LEU A 228 2.11 6.98 12.72
C LEU A 228 1.70 5.62 13.27
N PHE A 229 0.79 5.64 14.25
CA PHE A 229 0.31 4.45 14.93
C PHE A 229 -1.22 4.43 15.01
N ASP A 230 -1.81 3.26 15.24
CA ASP A 230 -3.25 3.08 15.46
C ASP A 230 -3.53 2.77 16.95
N ASP A 231 -4.73 3.12 17.40
CA ASP A 231 -5.22 2.94 18.77
C ASP A 231 -5.64 1.50 19.13
N ASP A 232 -5.62 0.56 18.16
CA ASP A 232 -5.99 -0.85 18.34
C ASP A 232 -4.88 -1.84 17.94
N SER A 233 -3.65 -1.53 18.37
CA SER A 233 -2.44 -2.23 17.97
C SER A 233 -1.52 -2.56 19.14
N ARG A 234 -0.75 -3.65 19.01
CA ARG A 234 0.27 -4.07 19.99
C ARG A 234 1.64 -4.14 19.35
N VAL A 235 2.67 -3.72 20.08
CA VAL A 235 4.05 -3.64 19.60
C VAL A 235 5.04 -4.14 20.64
N GLU A 236 6.20 -4.59 20.19
CA GLU A 236 7.29 -5.05 21.07
C GLU A 236 8.13 -3.86 21.58
N PRO A 237 8.92 -4.04 22.67
CA PRO A 237 9.78 -3.00 23.22
C PRO A 237 10.78 -2.36 22.24
N ASN A 238 11.24 -3.10 21.23
CA ASN A 238 12.22 -2.62 20.25
C ASN A 238 11.58 -1.97 19.01
N TRP A 239 10.28 -1.68 19.05
CA TRP A 239 9.55 -1.27 17.84
C TRP A 239 10.04 0.06 17.28
N ILE A 240 10.23 1.09 18.12
CA ILE A 240 10.74 2.39 17.68
C ILE A 240 12.20 2.27 17.20
N SER A 241 13.05 1.54 17.92
CA SER A 241 14.46 1.39 17.57
C SER A 241 14.64 0.66 16.24
N GLU A 242 13.84 -0.36 15.94
CA GLU A 242 13.85 -1.06 14.65
C GLU A 242 13.43 -0.17 13.48
N HIS A 243 12.48 0.74 13.68
CA HIS A 243 12.12 1.72 12.66
C HIS A 243 13.29 2.67 12.34
N LEU A 244 13.93 3.22 13.38
CA LEU A 244 15.07 4.13 13.21
C LEU A 244 16.27 3.42 12.57
N LYS A 245 16.57 2.20 13.03
CA LYS A 245 17.66 1.37 12.51
C LYS A 245 17.49 1.09 11.01
N ALA A 246 16.27 0.76 10.55
CA ALA A 246 16.01 0.53 9.13
C ALA A 246 16.14 1.80 8.28
N LEU A 247 15.72 2.97 8.78
CA LEU A 247 15.93 4.23 8.06
C LEU A 247 17.41 4.52 7.85
N ASP A 248 18.22 4.35 8.88
CA ASP A 248 19.66 4.58 8.83
C ASP A 248 20.36 3.55 7.93
N PHE A 249 20.14 2.26 8.17
CA PHE A 249 20.80 1.16 7.46
C PHE A 249 20.59 1.21 5.93
N PHE A 250 19.35 1.44 5.48
CA PHE A 250 19.03 1.50 4.05
C PHE A 250 19.20 2.90 3.44
N ASN A 251 19.59 3.88 4.25
CA ASN A 251 19.48 5.30 3.92
C ASN A 251 18.11 5.59 3.27
N ALA A 252 17.06 5.26 4.01
CA ALA A 252 15.67 5.37 3.59
C ALA A 252 15.01 6.63 4.16
N ASP A 253 13.87 6.99 3.62
CA ASP A 253 13.07 8.13 4.05
C ASP A 253 11.85 7.70 4.86
N ILE A 254 11.37 6.48 4.61
CA ILE A 254 10.19 5.89 5.21
C ILE A 254 10.49 4.42 5.57
N SER A 255 10.19 4.03 6.81
CA SER A 255 10.22 2.65 7.27
C SER A 255 8.79 2.20 7.56
N SER A 256 8.20 1.41 6.65
CA SER A 256 6.87 0.81 6.81
C SER A 256 6.98 -0.52 7.54
N GLY A 257 6.52 -0.60 8.77
CA GLY A 257 6.52 -1.84 9.54
C GLY A 257 5.49 -2.84 9.00
N VAL A 258 5.58 -4.10 9.41
CA VAL A 258 4.66 -5.15 8.98
C VAL A 258 3.49 -5.31 9.95
N SER A 259 2.28 -5.40 9.41
CA SER A 259 1.05 -5.54 10.19
C SER A 259 0.55 -6.99 10.20
N ILE A 260 0.68 -7.64 11.34
CA ILE A 260 0.20 -9.01 11.57
C ILE A 260 -1.23 -8.93 12.13
N SER A 261 -2.09 -9.85 11.73
CA SER A 261 -3.44 -9.95 12.28
C SER A 261 -3.72 -11.37 12.73
N LYS A 262 -4.21 -11.55 13.96
CA LYS A 262 -4.71 -12.85 14.47
C LYS A 262 -5.96 -13.34 13.74
N VAL A 263 -6.71 -12.41 13.13
CA VAL A 263 -7.93 -12.68 12.37
C VAL A 263 -7.76 -12.24 10.91
N GLY A 264 -7.94 -13.17 9.98
CA GLY A 264 -7.96 -12.90 8.53
C GLY A 264 -7.09 -13.84 7.70
N ASP A 265 -6.64 -13.33 6.55
CA ASP A 265 -5.87 -14.08 5.56
C ASP A 265 -4.44 -14.41 6.02
N LYS A 266 -3.84 -15.36 5.30
CA LYS A 266 -2.43 -15.73 5.44
C LYS A 266 -1.54 -14.50 5.34
N ILE A 267 -0.61 -14.37 6.29
CA ILE A 267 0.44 -13.34 6.28
C ILE A 267 1.20 -13.44 4.95
N PRO A 268 1.33 -12.35 4.18
CA PRO A 268 2.08 -12.36 2.93
C PRO A 268 3.53 -12.78 3.17
N ALA A 269 4.09 -13.62 2.30
CA ALA A 269 5.48 -14.07 2.43
C ALA A 269 6.49 -12.90 2.47
N HIS A 270 6.18 -11.78 1.83
CA HIS A 270 7.05 -10.61 1.83
C HIS A 270 7.07 -9.81 3.14
N TYR A 271 6.32 -10.22 4.16
CA TYR A 271 6.41 -9.62 5.50
C TYR A 271 7.55 -10.20 6.33
N SER A 272 8.30 -11.17 5.79
CA SER A 272 9.43 -11.80 6.48
C SER A 272 10.81 -11.30 6.01
N TYR A 273 10.87 -10.32 5.09
CA TYR A 273 12.12 -9.77 4.58
C TYR A 273 11.96 -8.30 4.18
N PHE A 274 13.07 -7.58 4.12
CA PHE A 274 13.09 -6.19 3.66
C PHE A 274 12.78 -6.10 2.16
N LYS A 275 11.99 -5.10 1.76
CA LYS A 275 11.78 -4.77 0.33
C LYS A 275 11.44 -3.30 0.16
N ILE A 276 11.58 -2.79 -1.07
CA ILE A 276 10.94 -1.53 -1.42
C ILE A 276 9.43 -1.70 -1.31
N SER A 277 8.81 -0.90 -0.43
CA SER A 277 7.39 -1.00 -0.15
C SER A 277 6.57 -0.38 -1.27
N ASP A 278 5.56 -1.11 -1.72
CA ASP A 278 4.53 -0.67 -2.67
C ASP A 278 3.24 -0.20 -1.98
N GLN A 279 3.27 -0.11 -0.66
CA GLN A 279 2.16 0.32 0.19
C GLN A 279 2.68 1.15 1.36
N LEU A 280 1.77 1.94 1.96
CA LEU A 280 2.02 2.64 3.20
C LEU A 280 0.85 2.34 4.11
N ASP A 281 1.14 1.84 5.32
CA ASP A 281 0.16 1.56 6.36
C ASP A 281 0.35 2.63 7.44
N THR A 282 -0.56 3.61 7.54
CA THR A 282 -0.40 4.69 8.53
C THR A 282 -0.61 4.22 9.96
N GLY A 283 -0.95 2.95 10.18
CA GLY A 283 -0.96 2.36 11.51
C GLY A 283 0.40 1.82 11.97
N ASN A 284 1.42 1.76 11.11
CA ASN A 284 2.76 1.26 11.46
C ASN A 284 3.85 1.81 10.52
N VAL A 285 4.16 3.09 10.61
CA VAL A 285 5.15 3.70 9.70
C VAL A 285 5.89 4.88 10.34
N LEU A 286 7.22 4.87 10.21
CA LEU A 286 8.09 5.98 10.56
C LEU A 286 8.47 6.77 9.32
N LEU A 287 8.33 8.10 9.36
CA LEU A 287 8.67 9.01 8.27
C LEU A 287 9.53 10.17 8.77
N LYS A 288 10.43 10.67 7.94
CA LYS A 288 11.06 11.99 8.16
C LYS A 288 9.97 13.08 8.12
N LYS A 289 9.93 13.98 9.11
CA LYS A 289 8.96 15.07 9.16
C LYS A 289 9.07 16.01 7.96
N SER A 290 10.27 16.19 7.42
CA SER A 290 10.54 17.01 6.23
C SER A 290 9.74 16.57 5.00
N ILE A 291 9.30 15.30 4.91
CA ILE A 291 8.42 14.82 3.83
C ILE A 291 7.12 15.63 3.83
N PHE A 292 6.49 15.84 4.98
CA PHE A 292 5.23 16.60 5.09
C PHE A 292 5.41 18.07 4.71
N THR A 293 6.56 18.69 5.03
CA THR A 293 6.91 20.05 4.58
C THR A 293 7.08 20.14 3.06
N LYS A 294 7.53 19.06 2.41
CA LYS A 294 7.80 19.05 0.95
C LYS A 294 6.59 18.68 0.11
N ILE A 295 5.81 17.69 0.53
CA ILE A 295 4.68 17.17 -0.29
C ILE A 295 3.31 17.47 0.31
N GLY A 296 3.25 18.11 1.47
CA GLY A 296 2.04 18.41 2.21
C GLY A 296 1.50 17.25 3.04
N LEU A 297 0.57 17.59 3.92
CA LEU A 297 -0.12 16.71 4.87
C LEU A 297 -1.07 15.71 4.16
N PHE A 298 -1.87 14.95 4.92
CA PHE A 298 -2.83 14.01 4.33
C PHE A 298 -3.98 14.75 3.63
N ASP A 299 -4.40 14.24 2.47
CA ASP A 299 -5.49 14.82 1.68
C ASP A 299 -6.86 14.54 2.34
N ARG A 300 -7.51 15.60 2.82
CA ARG A 300 -8.82 15.49 3.48
C ARG A 300 -9.96 15.13 2.52
N GLN A 301 -9.72 14.98 1.21
CA GLN A 301 -10.69 14.34 0.31
C GLN A 301 -10.97 12.88 0.65
N PHE A 302 -10.12 12.23 1.45
CA PHE A 302 -10.25 10.83 1.85
C PHE A 302 -10.94 10.62 3.21
N GLU A 303 -11.43 11.69 3.85
CA GLU A 303 -12.13 11.59 5.12
C GLU A 303 -13.35 10.67 5.03
N LYS A 304 -13.53 9.84 6.06
CA LYS A 304 -14.63 8.87 6.20
C LYS A 304 -14.70 7.86 5.03
N GLN A 305 -13.61 7.72 4.28
CA GLN A 305 -13.49 6.83 3.13
C GLN A 305 -12.14 6.07 3.14
N ARG A 306 -11.73 5.51 2.00
CA ARG A 306 -10.54 4.65 1.86
C ARG A 306 -9.54 5.26 0.90
N MET A 307 -8.33 4.69 0.87
CA MET A 307 -7.21 5.08 0.00
C MET A 307 -6.41 6.31 0.46
N GLY A 308 -6.62 6.85 1.66
CA GLY A 308 -5.78 7.96 2.13
C GLY A 308 -4.34 7.54 2.42
N ASP A 309 -4.10 6.36 3.03
CA ASP A 309 -2.74 5.83 3.19
C ASP A 309 -2.10 5.58 1.82
N GLY A 310 -2.89 4.96 0.94
CA GLY A 310 -2.51 4.66 -0.43
C GLY A 310 -2.25 5.90 -1.27
N GLU A 311 -2.87 7.02 -0.96
CA GLU A 311 -2.65 8.29 -1.63
C GLU A 311 -1.36 8.95 -1.15
N PHE A 312 -1.16 9.05 0.17
CA PHE A 312 0.06 9.63 0.74
C PHE A 312 1.28 8.81 0.33
N GLY A 313 1.21 7.48 0.43
CA GLY A 313 2.27 6.58 -0.01
C GLY A 313 2.60 6.73 -1.50
N LEU A 314 1.60 6.95 -2.36
CA LEU A 314 1.83 7.21 -3.78
C LEU A 314 2.48 8.57 -4.00
N ARG A 315 2.04 9.62 -3.30
CA ARG A 315 2.69 10.93 -3.39
C ARG A 315 4.15 10.86 -2.95
N ALA A 316 4.44 10.16 -1.86
CA ALA A 316 5.80 9.96 -1.41
C ALA A 316 6.65 9.23 -2.47
N PHE A 317 6.13 8.13 -3.02
CA PHE A 317 6.76 7.39 -4.12
C PHE A 317 7.03 8.27 -5.34
N LEU A 318 6.06 9.07 -5.79
CA LEU A 318 6.21 9.94 -6.96
C LEU A 318 7.27 11.03 -6.74
N ASN A 319 7.49 11.47 -5.51
CA ASN A 319 8.56 12.42 -5.16
C ASN A 319 9.92 11.74 -4.90
N GLY A 320 10.03 10.43 -5.14
CA GLY A 320 11.29 9.69 -5.07
C GLY A 320 11.74 9.29 -3.67
N TYR A 321 10.88 9.44 -2.65
CA TYR A 321 11.22 9.00 -1.30
C TYR A 321 11.33 7.48 -1.22
N LYS A 322 12.42 6.99 -0.63
CA LYS A 322 12.68 5.57 -0.47
C LYS A 322 11.88 5.02 0.71
N ASN A 323 10.86 4.22 0.41
CA ASN A 323 10.05 3.51 1.39
C ASN A 323 10.46 2.04 1.47
N VAL A 324 10.93 1.60 2.64
CA VAL A 324 11.34 0.22 2.90
C VAL A 324 10.31 -0.45 3.82
N SER A 325 9.88 -1.66 3.45
CA SER A 325 9.12 -2.53 4.33
C SER A 325 10.06 -3.17 5.35
N ASN A 326 9.74 -3.04 6.63
CA ASN A 326 10.57 -3.47 7.75
C ASN A 326 9.91 -4.66 8.47
N PRO A 327 10.45 -5.89 8.31
CA PRO A 327 9.91 -7.08 8.96
C PRO A 327 10.24 -7.16 10.46
N HIS A 328 11.16 -6.34 10.98
CA HIS A 328 11.53 -6.31 12.40
C HIS A 328 10.64 -5.36 13.20
N ALA A 329 10.14 -4.28 12.58
CA ALA A 329 9.15 -3.39 13.16
C ALA A 329 7.71 -3.92 13.01
N LYS A 330 7.40 -4.99 13.77
CA LYS A 330 6.11 -5.68 13.69
C LYS A 330 5.06 -4.99 14.56
N ARG A 331 3.83 -4.99 14.06
CA ARG A 331 2.64 -4.61 14.82
C ARG A 331 1.59 -5.70 14.75
N LEU A 332 1.02 -6.07 15.87
CA LEU A 332 -0.20 -6.88 15.91
C LEU A 332 -1.43 -5.96 15.86
N HIS A 333 -2.14 -5.94 14.73
CA HIS A 333 -3.37 -5.17 14.55
C HIS A 333 -4.59 -6.01 14.95
N LEU A 334 -5.30 -5.56 15.99
CA LEU A 334 -6.41 -6.30 16.61
C LEU A 334 -7.71 -6.29 15.78
N LYS A 335 -7.86 -5.32 14.87
CA LYS A 335 -9.04 -5.16 13.98
C LYS A 335 -10.36 -5.09 14.77
N VAL A 336 -10.40 -4.25 15.79
CA VAL A 336 -11.52 -4.12 16.73
C VAL A 336 -12.86 -3.79 16.07
N GLY A 337 -13.93 -4.54 16.33
CA GLY A 337 -15.21 -4.43 15.62
C GLY A 337 -15.95 -3.07 15.67
N SER A 338 -15.56 -2.14 16.53
CA SER A 338 -16.18 -0.83 16.77
C SER A 338 -15.14 0.31 16.86
N GLY A 339 -15.60 1.56 16.86
CA GLY A 339 -14.73 2.74 16.99
C GLY A 339 -13.93 3.06 15.72
N GLY A 340 -13.18 4.17 15.76
CA GLY A 340 -12.37 4.64 14.64
C GLY A 340 -13.17 4.81 13.34
N LEU A 341 -12.56 4.45 12.20
CA LEU A 341 -13.22 4.48 10.89
C LEU A 341 -14.45 3.55 10.78
N ARG A 342 -14.69 2.63 11.73
CA ARG A 342 -15.88 1.76 11.70
C ARG A 342 -17.15 2.51 12.11
N ASP A 343 -17.01 3.48 13.01
CA ASP A 343 -18.08 4.41 13.39
C ASP A 343 -18.23 5.54 12.35
N MET A 344 -17.19 5.76 11.52
CA MET A 344 -17.13 6.84 10.55
C MET A 344 -17.03 6.33 9.09
N GLY A 345 -18.17 6.17 8.41
CA GLY A 345 -18.22 6.05 6.94
C GLY A 345 -18.26 4.64 6.35
N SER A 346 -17.61 4.45 5.19
CA SER A 346 -17.62 3.19 4.42
C SER A 346 -16.30 2.44 4.54
N TRP A 347 -16.32 1.33 5.27
CA TRP A 347 -15.13 0.50 5.49
C TRP A 347 -14.79 -0.41 4.30
N ASP A 348 -15.77 -0.84 3.50
CA ASP A 348 -15.50 -1.59 2.29
C ASP A 348 -15.37 -0.63 1.10
N ALA A 349 -14.21 -0.68 0.42
CA ALA A 349 -13.91 0.16 -0.73
C ALA A 349 -14.73 -0.22 -1.98
N PHE A 350 -15.21 -1.46 -2.06
CA PHE A 350 -15.86 -2.04 -3.25
C PHE A 350 -17.22 -2.67 -2.98
N ARG A 351 -17.66 -2.72 -1.72
CA ARG A 351 -19.01 -3.15 -1.33
C ARG A 351 -19.71 -2.01 -0.61
N THR A 352 -20.99 -1.90 -0.87
CA THR A 352 -21.83 -0.85 -0.31
C THR A 352 -22.71 -1.41 0.80
N LYS A 353 -22.96 -0.62 1.86
CA LYS A 353 -23.94 -0.97 2.90
C LYS A 353 -25.37 -1.07 2.32
N ASN A 354 -25.69 -0.21 1.33
CA ASN A 354 -27.01 -0.15 0.69
C ASN A 354 -26.93 -0.37 -0.83
N LEU A 355 -28.05 -0.80 -1.43
CA LEU A 355 -28.14 -1.22 -2.83
C LEU A 355 -27.83 -0.11 -3.85
N PHE A 356 -28.08 1.17 -3.54
CA PHE A 356 -27.91 2.30 -4.48
C PHE A 356 -26.71 3.22 -4.20
N GLN A 357 -25.82 2.79 -3.31
CA GLN A 357 -24.60 3.55 -2.99
C GLN A 357 -23.53 3.36 -4.07
N PRO A 358 -22.59 4.30 -4.24
CA PRO A 358 -21.55 4.22 -5.27
C PRO A 358 -20.64 3.00 -5.08
N ARG A 359 -20.28 2.34 -6.19
CA ARG A 359 -19.36 1.20 -6.22
C ARG A 359 -18.30 1.39 -7.33
N PRO A 360 -16.99 1.39 -7.01
CA PRO A 360 -16.42 1.48 -5.66
C PRO A 360 -16.81 2.79 -4.97
N ILE A 361 -16.42 3.00 -3.73
CA ILE A 361 -16.64 4.30 -3.08
C ILE A 361 -15.90 5.44 -3.84
N PRO A 362 -16.38 6.69 -3.80
CA PRO A 362 -15.89 7.75 -4.69
C PRO A 362 -14.40 8.06 -4.56
N SER A 363 -13.83 7.97 -3.35
CA SER A 363 -12.40 8.15 -3.08
C SER A 363 -11.50 7.19 -3.86
N VAL A 364 -11.94 5.95 -4.12
CA VAL A 364 -11.16 4.97 -4.90
C VAL A 364 -11.00 5.46 -6.34
N LEU A 365 -12.10 5.88 -6.99
CA LEU A 365 -12.03 6.43 -8.34
C LEU A 365 -11.33 7.79 -8.37
N TYR A 366 -11.51 8.62 -7.34
CA TYR A 366 -10.78 9.87 -7.21
C TYR A 366 -9.27 9.62 -7.22
N PHE A 367 -8.78 8.73 -6.36
CA PHE A 367 -7.38 8.31 -6.31
C PHE A 367 -6.89 7.75 -7.66
N TYR A 368 -7.62 6.78 -8.23
CA TYR A 368 -7.21 6.16 -9.50
C TYR A 368 -7.16 7.16 -10.65
N ARG A 369 -8.17 7.99 -10.80
CA ARG A 369 -8.27 8.93 -11.92
C ARG A 369 -7.25 10.05 -11.80
N ARG A 370 -7.00 10.55 -10.59
CA ARG A 370 -6.02 11.60 -10.32
C ARG A 370 -4.60 11.18 -10.69
N TYR A 371 -4.20 9.96 -10.33
CA TYR A 371 -2.80 9.53 -10.46
C TYR A 371 -2.52 8.60 -11.65
N PHE A 372 -3.52 7.88 -12.16
CA PHE A 372 -3.34 6.89 -13.22
C PHE A 372 -4.15 7.21 -14.49
N GLY A 373 -5.04 8.20 -14.44
CA GLY A 373 -5.89 8.62 -15.53
C GLY A 373 -7.09 7.68 -15.79
N ASP A 374 -8.07 8.20 -16.53
CA ASP A 374 -9.39 7.56 -16.70
C ASP A 374 -9.31 6.17 -17.34
N LYS A 375 -8.38 5.95 -18.28
CA LYS A 375 -8.21 4.65 -18.94
C LYS A 375 -7.80 3.55 -17.95
N ARG A 376 -6.83 3.82 -17.06
CA ARG A 376 -6.39 2.83 -16.06
C ARG A 376 -7.44 2.64 -14.96
N SER A 377 -8.14 3.71 -14.58
CA SER A 377 -9.27 3.64 -13.65
C SER A 377 -10.38 2.73 -14.15
N LEU A 378 -10.75 2.82 -15.42
CA LEU A 378 -11.75 1.93 -16.03
C LEU A 378 -11.28 0.48 -16.03
N LEU A 379 -10.02 0.20 -16.39
CA LEU A 379 -9.45 -1.15 -16.29
C LEU A 379 -9.50 -1.68 -14.86
N SER A 380 -9.24 -0.83 -13.86
CA SER A 380 -9.37 -1.23 -12.47
C SER A 380 -10.81 -1.60 -12.11
N VAL A 381 -11.80 -0.80 -12.52
CA VAL A 381 -13.22 -1.07 -12.28
C VAL A 381 -13.63 -2.41 -12.92
N LEU A 382 -13.29 -2.62 -14.19
CA LEU A 382 -13.57 -3.86 -14.92
C LEU A 382 -12.96 -5.08 -14.24
N ARG A 383 -11.78 -4.92 -13.64
CA ARG A 383 -11.09 -6.00 -12.93
C ARG A 383 -11.70 -6.30 -11.56
N THR A 384 -12.07 -5.27 -10.78
CA THR A 384 -12.35 -5.44 -9.34
C THR A 384 -13.84 -5.50 -9.00
N VAL A 385 -14.70 -4.80 -9.73
CA VAL A 385 -16.13 -4.69 -9.38
C VAL A 385 -16.91 -5.99 -9.60
N PRO A 386 -16.70 -6.78 -10.68
CA PRO A 386 -17.45 -8.03 -10.87
C PRO A 386 -17.23 -9.04 -9.73
N ILE A 387 -16.03 -9.05 -9.15
CA ILE A 387 -15.67 -9.93 -8.03
C ILE A 387 -15.96 -9.32 -6.64
N SER A 388 -16.50 -8.10 -6.58
CA SER A 388 -16.81 -7.42 -5.31
C SER A 388 -18.23 -7.63 -4.82
N VAL A 389 -19.06 -8.36 -5.58
CA VAL A 389 -20.46 -8.65 -5.23
C VAL A 389 -20.55 -9.57 -4.01
N VAL A 390 -19.60 -10.50 -3.87
CA VAL A 390 -19.58 -11.46 -2.77
C VAL A 390 -18.75 -10.92 -1.58
N PRO A 391 -19.16 -11.15 -0.32
CA PRO A 391 -18.42 -10.74 0.87
C PRO A 391 -16.96 -11.23 0.88
N TYR A 392 -16.08 -10.45 1.52
CA TYR A 392 -14.64 -10.73 1.59
C TYR A 392 -14.31 -12.14 2.09
N GLN A 393 -15.03 -12.62 3.12
CA GLN A 393 -14.81 -13.93 3.73
C GLN A 393 -14.95 -15.13 2.77
N TYR A 394 -15.66 -14.94 1.65
CA TYR A 394 -15.84 -15.98 0.62
C TYR A 394 -14.90 -15.81 -0.58
N LYS A 395 -14.03 -14.79 -0.61
CA LYS A 395 -13.14 -14.54 -1.75
C LYS A 395 -12.04 -15.59 -1.91
N SER A 396 -11.75 -16.36 -0.86
CA SER A 396 -10.85 -17.53 -0.94
C SER A 396 -11.54 -18.76 -1.56
N ASN A 397 -12.88 -18.78 -1.64
CA ASN A 397 -13.66 -19.88 -2.18
C ASN A 397 -13.84 -19.73 -3.70
N LYS A 398 -13.17 -20.58 -4.48
CA LYS A 398 -13.17 -20.52 -5.95
C LYS A 398 -14.57 -20.65 -6.57
N PRO A 399 -15.43 -21.62 -6.17
CA PRO A 399 -16.83 -21.66 -6.59
C PRO A 399 -17.58 -20.34 -6.34
N MET A 400 -17.41 -19.74 -5.16
CA MET A 400 -18.06 -18.46 -4.83
C MET A 400 -17.58 -17.31 -5.70
N LEU A 401 -16.33 -17.30 -6.15
CA LEU A 401 -15.83 -16.31 -7.10
C LEU A 401 -16.47 -16.44 -8.49
N VAL A 402 -16.70 -17.68 -8.96
CA VAL A 402 -17.40 -17.93 -10.22
C VAL A 402 -18.85 -17.48 -10.10
N LEU A 403 -19.52 -17.85 -9.00
CA LEU A 403 -20.88 -17.40 -8.69
C LEU A 403 -20.96 -15.87 -8.61
N SER A 404 -19.95 -15.19 -8.04
CA SER A 404 -19.87 -13.72 -8.03
C SER A 404 -19.95 -13.13 -9.43
N GLY A 405 -19.25 -13.73 -10.40
CA GLY A 405 -19.28 -13.28 -11.79
C GLY A 405 -20.67 -13.42 -12.41
N LEU A 406 -21.35 -14.55 -12.17
CA LEU A 406 -22.71 -14.78 -12.66
C LEU A 406 -23.72 -13.82 -12.02
N ILE A 407 -23.66 -13.64 -10.70
CA ILE A 407 -24.49 -12.66 -9.99
C ILE A 407 -24.21 -11.24 -10.50
N ALA A 408 -22.95 -10.90 -10.76
CA ALA A 408 -22.60 -9.59 -11.30
C ALA A 408 -23.21 -9.32 -12.68
N LEU A 409 -23.41 -10.35 -13.51
CA LEU A 409 -24.12 -10.23 -14.80
C LEU A 409 -25.60 -9.94 -14.59
N VAL A 410 -26.26 -10.66 -13.67
CA VAL A 410 -27.68 -10.41 -13.34
C VAL A 410 -27.87 -9.00 -12.75
N LEU A 411 -26.96 -8.59 -11.87
CA LEU A 411 -26.97 -7.27 -11.24
C LEU A 411 -26.32 -6.17 -12.10
N PHE A 412 -25.99 -6.45 -13.37
CA PHE A 412 -25.20 -5.54 -14.19
C PHE A 412 -25.82 -4.13 -14.33
N PRO A 413 -27.13 -3.96 -14.58
CA PRO A 413 -27.74 -2.62 -14.65
C PRO A 413 -27.56 -1.82 -13.36
N LEU A 414 -27.73 -2.48 -12.20
CA LEU A 414 -27.54 -1.86 -10.89
C LEU A 414 -26.07 -1.51 -10.67
N ILE A 415 -25.15 -2.44 -10.93
CA ILE A 415 -23.70 -2.21 -10.78
C ILE A 415 -23.24 -1.06 -11.68
N LEU A 416 -23.72 -1.00 -12.92
CA LEU A 416 -23.43 0.08 -13.84
C LEU A 416 -23.91 1.44 -13.29
N PHE A 417 -25.14 1.49 -12.76
CA PHE A 417 -25.64 2.69 -12.06
C PHE A 417 -24.74 3.10 -10.89
N GLN A 418 -24.33 2.15 -10.03
CA GLN A 418 -23.42 2.41 -8.91
C GLN A 418 -22.06 2.94 -9.37
N ILE A 419 -21.51 2.40 -10.46
CA ILE A 419 -20.25 2.86 -11.07
C ILE A 419 -20.41 4.27 -11.61
N ILE A 420 -21.48 4.56 -12.36
CA ILE A 420 -21.74 5.91 -12.90
C ILE A 420 -21.87 6.93 -11.77
N LYS A 421 -22.58 6.58 -10.69
CA LYS A 421 -22.71 7.43 -9.50
C LYS A 421 -21.36 7.69 -8.85
N SER A 422 -20.54 6.65 -8.66
CA SER A 422 -19.18 6.79 -8.13
C SER A 422 -18.31 7.67 -9.02
N TRP A 423 -18.39 7.47 -10.34
CA TRP A 423 -17.64 8.24 -11.33
C TRP A 423 -18.00 9.73 -11.27
N ARG A 424 -19.29 10.07 -11.23
CA ARG A 424 -19.75 11.47 -11.08
C ARG A 424 -19.25 12.11 -9.79
N LEU A 425 -19.34 11.40 -8.66
CA LEU A 425 -18.83 11.89 -7.37
C LEU A 425 -17.31 12.06 -7.38
N SER A 426 -16.58 11.14 -8.01
CA SER A 426 -15.12 11.29 -8.20
C SER A 426 -14.78 12.48 -9.10
N SER A 427 -15.57 12.76 -10.14
CA SER A 427 -15.40 13.96 -10.97
C SER A 427 -15.61 15.24 -10.16
N LYS A 428 -16.56 15.25 -9.23
CA LYS A 428 -16.75 16.38 -8.30
C LYS A 428 -15.50 16.59 -7.43
N LYS A 429 -14.96 15.53 -6.83
CA LYS A 429 -13.70 15.59 -6.06
C LYS A 429 -12.51 16.05 -6.90
N LEU A 430 -12.40 15.62 -8.15
CA LEU A 430 -11.35 16.09 -9.07
C LEU A 430 -11.48 17.58 -9.37
N LYS A 431 -12.70 18.10 -9.55
CA LYS A 431 -12.96 19.53 -9.76
C LYS A 431 -12.66 20.36 -8.52
N GLU A 432 -13.00 19.85 -7.33
CA GLU A 432 -12.68 20.50 -6.06
C GLU A 432 -11.18 20.51 -5.75
N GLY A 433 -10.43 19.55 -6.31
CA GLY A 433 -9.00 19.40 -6.07
C GLY A 433 -8.66 18.70 -4.75
N PRO A 434 -7.36 18.45 -4.50
CA PRO A 434 -6.86 18.03 -3.19
C PRO A 434 -7.25 18.98 -2.08
N LYS A 435 -7.46 18.44 -0.88
CA LYS A 435 -7.48 19.20 0.37
C LYS A 435 -6.23 18.87 1.18
N ILE A 436 -5.07 19.22 0.61
CA ILE A 436 -3.75 19.00 1.20
C ILE A 436 -3.25 20.33 1.73
N GLU A 437 -2.99 20.38 3.04
CA GLU A 437 -2.38 21.53 3.69
C GLU A 437 -0.85 21.35 3.75
N MET A 438 -0.09 22.43 3.68
CA MET A 438 1.37 22.38 3.87
C MET A 438 1.70 22.44 5.36
N LEU A 439 2.79 21.79 5.76
CA LEU A 439 3.33 21.82 7.12
C LEU A 439 4.27 23.01 7.31
#